data_AF-V5HFV1-F1
#
_entry.id   AF-V5HFV1-F1
#
_cell.length_a   1.000
_cell.length_b   1.000
_cell.length_c   1.000
_cell.angle_alpha   90.00
_cell.angle_beta   90.00
_cell.angle_gamma   90.00
#
_symmetry.space_group_name_H-M   'P 1'
#
loop_
_entity.id
_entity.type
_entity.pdbx_description
1 polymer ?
#
loop_
_entity_poly.entity_id
_entity_poly.type
_entity_poly.pdbx_seq_one_letter_code
_entity_poly.pdbx_strand_id
1 'polypeptide(L)'
;RRHGLREEGILRVSGSAVKMDALRAELEACYSKSPELLASVLDRYGVHEVAGLLKQILRHLPEPLLTNKYADAFVQVGRVPTLLLQLKALNLLVLVLPEPNRDTLLALVHFLADVAELAPRNRMSLHNVAMVLAPNLFSPKRRKATEENLQVARATTTLTRMLVWYRQILWTIPSQLLSQVRMAYRMELDKKQLKENKKKKRKERPSWFAARDAGDADVVRVRVEHDSEQAATYPVKLSDATTAGSVVGELFLAMHFEARKKDIVNAGRPSSEPSRAHPEDTLATFLQQHWLYEVGGYIGWRRLEHGTNVAAVCRENPLADWTVRCHHPQAPAGVRHREPSSDP
;
A
#
# COMPACT_ATOMS: atom_id res chain seq x y z
N ARG A 1 -3.99 -21.09 19.39
CA ARG A 1 -4.70 -19.87 19.86
C ARG A 1 -6.02 -20.21 20.58
N ARG A 2 -6.95 -20.96 19.97
CA ARG A 2 -8.29 -21.23 20.54
C ARG A 2 -8.29 -21.91 21.93
N HIS A 3 -7.43 -22.91 22.14
CA HIS A 3 -7.49 -23.75 23.33
C HIS A 3 -6.30 -23.59 24.30
N GLY A 4 -5.11 -23.21 23.81
CA GLY A 4 -3.86 -23.30 24.58
C GLY A 4 -3.33 -22.01 25.22
N LEU A 5 -3.96 -20.84 25.03
CA LEU A 5 -3.37 -19.57 25.51
C LEU A 5 -3.30 -19.44 27.03
N ARG A 6 -4.16 -20.15 27.77
CA ARG A 6 -4.22 -20.12 29.24
C ARG A 6 -3.44 -21.27 29.88
N GLU A 7 -2.95 -22.21 29.09
CA GLU A 7 -2.25 -23.40 29.57
C GLU A 7 -0.90 -23.02 30.17
N GLU A 8 -0.64 -23.45 31.40
CA GLU A 8 0.63 -23.17 32.07
C GLU A 8 1.82 -23.78 31.31
N GLY A 9 2.83 -22.95 31.07
CA GLY A 9 4.05 -23.37 30.40
C GLY A 9 3.87 -23.69 28.91
N ILE A 10 2.79 -23.24 28.25
CA ILE A 10 2.60 -23.40 26.81
C ILE A 10 3.87 -23.00 26.02
N LEU A 11 4.23 -23.78 24.99
CA LEU A 11 5.52 -23.74 24.26
C LEU A 11 6.75 -24.20 25.04
N ARG A 12 6.82 -24.04 26.37
CA ARG A 12 7.96 -24.46 27.20
C ARG A 12 7.89 -25.94 27.56
N VAL A 13 6.73 -26.39 28.05
CA VAL A 13 6.49 -27.79 28.38
C VAL A 13 6.52 -28.62 27.09
N SER A 14 7.14 -29.79 27.16
CA SER A 14 7.26 -30.69 26.01
C SER A 14 6.07 -31.66 26.00
N GLY A 15 5.41 -31.78 24.84
CA GLY A 15 4.44 -32.84 24.60
C GLY A 15 5.10 -34.21 24.46
N SER A 16 4.28 -35.26 24.48
CA SER A 16 4.75 -36.63 24.26
C SER A 16 5.32 -36.79 22.84
N ALA A 17 6.58 -37.24 22.72
CA ALA A 17 7.23 -37.45 21.43
C ALA A 17 6.43 -38.39 20.52
N VAL A 18 5.96 -39.51 21.07
CA VAL A 18 5.13 -40.48 20.35
C VAL A 18 3.85 -39.85 19.81
N LYS A 19 3.18 -39.01 20.61
CA LYS A 19 1.96 -38.31 20.17
C LYS A 19 2.26 -37.21 19.15
N MET A 20 3.39 -36.51 19.27
CA MET A 20 3.81 -35.51 18.28
C MET A 20 4.14 -36.14 16.93
N ASP A 21 4.79 -37.30 16.92
CA ASP A 21 5.09 -38.05 15.69
C ASP A 21 3.80 -38.57 15.04
N ALA A 22 2.86 -39.09 15.84
CA ALA A 22 1.53 -39.47 15.36
C ALA A 22 0.76 -38.28 14.77
N LEU A 23 0.72 -37.14 15.50
CA LEU A 23 0.08 -35.91 15.04
C LEU A 23 0.67 -35.43 13.71
N ARG A 24 2.00 -35.49 13.58
CA ARG A 24 2.69 -35.10 12.34
C ARG A 24 2.26 -36.00 11.18
N ALA A 25 2.30 -37.31 11.35
CA ALA A 25 1.95 -38.26 10.29
C ALA A 25 0.49 -38.06 9.84
N GLU A 26 -0.41 -37.85 10.81
CA GLU A 26 -1.83 -37.61 10.54
C GLU A 26 -2.05 -36.27 9.82
N LEU A 27 -1.34 -35.20 10.22
CA LEU A 27 -1.38 -33.91 9.54
C LEU A 27 -0.86 -33.98 8.11
N GLU A 28 0.27 -34.65 7.85
CA GLU A 28 0.84 -34.81 6.50
C GLU A 28 -0.12 -35.59 5.58
N ALA A 29 -0.74 -36.66 6.10
CA ALA A 29 -1.75 -37.43 5.37
C ALA A 29 -3.04 -36.63 5.11
N CYS A 30 -3.52 -35.87 6.11
CA CYS A 30 -4.73 -35.06 6.03
C CYS A 30 -4.54 -33.86 5.09
N TYR A 31 -3.40 -33.16 5.18
CA TYR A 31 -3.11 -31.98 4.37
C TYR A 31 -3.17 -32.28 2.86
N SER A 32 -2.76 -33.49 2.46
CA SER A 32 -2.75 -33.89 1.06
C SER A 32 -4.12 -34.33 0.52
N LYS A 33 -5.04 -34.76 1.40
CA LYS A 33 -6.31 -35.39 1.02
C LYS A 33 -7.54 -34.53 1.31
N SER A 34 -7.56 -33.90 2.48
CA SER A 34 -8.71 -33.16 3.03
C SER A 34 -8.25 -32.03 3.96
N PRO A 35 -7.75 -30.90 3.41
CA PRO A 35 -7.29 -29.76 4.22
C PRO A 35 -8.32 -29.20 5.19
N GLU A 36 -9.61 -29.32 4.89
CA GLU A 36 -10.74 -28.89 5.71
C GLU A 36 -10.81 -29.62 7.06
N LEU A 37 -10.28 -30.83 7.16
CA LEU A 37 -10.27 -31.63 8.38
C LEU A 37 -9.09 -31.31 9.31
N LEU A 38 -8.15 -30.46 8.89
CA LEU A 38 -6.93 -30.17 9.64
C LEU A 38 -7.23 -29.65 11.06
N ALA A 39 -8.26 -28.82 11.21
CA ALA A 39 -8.70 -28.32 12.52
C ALA A 39 -9.15 -29.46 13.43
N SER A 40 -9.93 -30.41 12.90
CA SER A 40 -10.40 -31.58 13.67
C SER A 40 -9.26 -32.49 14.12
N VAL A 41 -8.20 -32.60 13.30
CA VAL A 41 -6.98 -33.35 13.65
C VAL A 41 -6.32 -32.69 14.85
N LEU A 42 -6.09 -31.38 14.80
CA LEU A 42 -5.43 -30.64 15.88
C LEU A 42 -6.21 -30.73 17.20
N ASP A 43 -7.55 -30.74 17.16
CA ASP A 43 -8.40 -30.81 18.35
C ASP A 43 -8.34 -32.17 19.07
N ARG A 44 -7.86 -33.24 18.41
CA ARG A 44 -7.65 -34.55 19.04
C ARG A 44 -6.39 -34.63 19.90
N TYR A 45 -5.48 -33.68 19.78
CA TYR A 45 -4.19 -33.70 20.46
C TYR A 45 -4.09 -32.62 21.53
N GLY A 46 -3.25 -32.89 22.53
CA GLY A 46 -2.99 -31.92 23.59
C GLY A 46 -2.27 -30.67 23.08
N VAL A 47 -2.49 -29.56 23.76
CA VAL A 47 -1.91 -28.26 23.38
C VAL A 47 -0.38 -28.26 23.41
N HIS A 48 0.23 -29.10 24.26
CA HIS A 48 1.68 -29.25 24.36
C HIS A 48 2.27 -30.04 23.19
N GLU A 49 1.56 -31.06 22.70
CA GLU A 49 1.91 -31.78 21.47
C GLU A 49 1.83 -30.85 20.26
N VAL A 50 0.73 -30.10 20.13
CA VAL A 50 0.54 -29.14 19.02
C VAL A 50 1.60 -28.04 19.04
N ALA A 51 1.89 -27.47 20.23
CA ALA A 51 2.95 -26.49 20.41
C ALA A 51 4.35 -27.05 20.13
N GLY A 52 4.59 -28.31 20.52
CA GLY A 52 5.80 -29.05 20.22
C GLY A 52 6.02 -29.23 18.72
N LEU A 53 4.97 -29.66 18.01
CA LEU A 53 5.01 -29.82 16.57
C LEU A 53 5.23 -28.49 15.84
N LEU A 54 4.59 -27.39 16.25
CA LEU A 54 4.85 -26.06 15.68
C LEU A 54 6.34 -25.70 15.73
N LYS A 55 6.99 -25.87 16.89
CA LYS A 55 8.44 -25.65 17.03
C LYS A 55 9.24 -26.59 16.14
N GLN A 56 8.81 -27.84 16.03
CA GLN A 56 9.46 -28.84 15.19
C GLN A 56 9.38 -28.46 13.72
N ILE A 57 8.23 -28.01 13.21
CA ILE A 57 8.05 -27.56 11.82
C ILE A 57 9.04 -26.44 11.53
N LEU A 58 9.05 -25.38 12.36
CA LEU A 58 9.97 -24.24 12.19
C LEU A 58 11.44 -24.67 12.15
N ARG A 59 11.84 -25.60 13.02
CA ARG A 59 13.21 -26.08 13.12
C ARG A 59 13.63 -26.98 11.95
N HIS A 60 12.70 -27.72 11.35
CA HIS A 60 12.96 -28.66 10.26
C HIS A 60 12.67 -28.10 8.87
N LEU A 61 12.37 -26.80 8.76
CA LEU A 61 12.31 -26.14 7.46
C LEU A 61 13.65 -26.35 6.71
N PRO A 62 13.64 -26.54 5.39
CA PRO A 62 14.86 -26.67 4.58
C PRO A 62 15.82 -25.48 4.76
N GLU A 63 15.25 -24.29 4.97
CA GLU A 63 15.93 -23.08 5.36
C GLU A 63 15.23 -22.48 6.59
N PRO A 64 15.96 -21.92 7.59
CA PRO A 64 15.33 -21.26 8.73
C PRO A 64 14.36 -20.17 8.29
N LEU A 65 13.31 -19.91 9.09
CA LEU A 65 12.29 -18.93 8.76
C LEU A 65 12.87 -17.54 8.48
N LEU A 66 13.94 -17.15 9.18
CA LEU A 66 14.63 -15.87 8.99
C LEU A 66 15.73 -15.91 7.91
N THR A 67 15.81 -17.00 7.16
CA THR A 67 16.80 -17.31 6.12
C THR A 67 18.24 -17.36 6.63
N ASN A 68 19.07 -18.20 6.01
CA ASN A 68 20.50 -18.20 6.32
C ASN A 68 21.20 -16.97 5.74
N LYS A 69 20.66 -16.42 4.65
CA LYS A 69 21.23 -15.26 3.92
C LYS A 69 21.36 -14.01 4.79
N TYR A 70 20.40 -13.79 5.69
CA TYR A 70 20.35 -12.61 6.55
C TYR A 70 20.66 -12.89 8.02
N ALA A 71 21.00 -14.14 8.37
CA ALA A 71 21.20 -14.57 9.75
C ALA A 71 22.24 -13.72 10.51
N ASP A 72 23.39 -13.47 9.90
CA ASP A 72 24.43 -12.63 10.51
C ASP A 72 23.94 -11.19 10.68
N ALA A 73 23.25 -10.64 9.68
CA ALA A 73 22.71 -9.28 9.74
C ALA A 73 21.69 -9.12 10.89
N PHE A 74 20.83 -10.12 11.11
CA PHE A 74 19.94 -10.13 12.28
C PHE A 74 20.73 -10.08 13.58
N VAL A 75 21.75 -10.94 13.76
CA VAL A 75 22.58 -10.94 14.99
C VAL A 75 23.26 -9.59 15.22
N GLN A 76 23.71 -8.92 14.16
CA GLN A 76 24.37 -7.62 14.25
C GLN A 76 23.42 -6.48 14.67
N VAL A 77 22.10 -6.62 14.53
CA VAL A 77 21.14 -5.59 14.99
C VAL A 77 21.37 -5.28 16.47
N GLY A 78 21.68 -6.27 17.31
CA GLY A 78 21.97 -6.05 18.73
C GLY A 78 23.18 -5.15 19.02
N ARG A 79 24.08 -4.95 18.04
CA ARG A 79 25.28 -4.09 18.15
C ARG A 79 25.04 -2.66 17.68
N VAL A 80 23.88 -2.37 17.11
CA VAL A 80 23.52 -1.02 16.65
C VAL A 80 23.27 -0.13 17.89
N PRO A 81 23.84 1.09 17.95
CA PRO A 81 23.99 1.84 19.21
C PRO A 81 22.70 2.38 19.80
N THR A 82 21.65 2.60 19.01
CA THR A 82 20.38 3.15 19.50
C THR A 82 19.20 2.26 19.14
N LEU A 83 18.21 2.18 20.03
CA LEU A 83 16.98 1.42 19.79
C LEU A 83 16.28 1.83 18.49
N LEU A 84 16.24 3.14 18.19
CA LEU A 84 15.64 3.63 16.96
C LEU A 84 16.34 3.07 15.72
N LEU A 85 17.68 3.06 15.70
CA LEU A 85 18.45 2.49 14.59
C LEU A 85 18.33 0.97 14.55
N GLN A 86 18.26 0.29 15.69
CA GLN A 86 17.99 -1.14 15.77
C GLN A 86 16.65 -1.49 15.14
N LEU A 87 15.60 -0.74 15.45
CA LEU A 87 14.25 -0.95 14.89
C LEU A 87 14.21 -0.68 13.39
N LYS A 88 14.91 0.36 12.91
CA LYS A 88 15.07 0.62 11.47
C LYS A 88 15.77 -0.53 10.75
N ALA A 89 16.90 -1.00 11.29
CA ALA A 89 17.62 -2.14 10.73
C ALA A 89 16.77 -3.41 10.72
N LEU A 90 16.08 -3.69 11.83
CA LEU A 90 15.20 -4.85 11.96
C LEU A 90 14.00 -4.79 10.99
N ASN A 91 13.38 -3.62 10.82
CA ASN A 91 12.31 -3.40 9.84
C ASN A 91 12.79 -3.70 8.41
N LEU A 92 13.94 -3.16 7.99
CA LEU A 92 14.50 -3.44 6.67
C LEU A 92 14.80 -4.93 6.46
N LEU A 93 15.32 -5.60 7.49
CA LEU A 93 15.56 -7.04 7.45
C LEU A 93 14.26 -7.85 7.33
N VAL A 94 13.18 -7.45 8.01
CA VAL A 94 11.87 -8.09 7.87
C VAL A 94 11.29 -7.86 6.47
N LEU A 95 11.42 -6.66 5.92
CA LEU A 95 10.89 -6.31 4.60
C LEU A 95 11.62 -7.02 3.45
N VAL A 96 12.92 -7.31 3.60
CA VAL A 96 13.71 -8.01 2.58
C VAL A 96 13.54 -9.54 2.62
N LEU A 97 12.89 -10.08 3.65
CA LEU A 97 12.56 -11.51 3.69
C LEU A 97 11.66 -11.87 2.50
N PRO A 98 11.79 -13.10 1.96
CA PRO A 98 10.82 -13.62 1.00
C PRO A 98 9.40 -13.52 1.55
N GLU A 99 8.44 -13.23 0.67
CA GLU A 99 7.01 -13.11 1.03
C GLU A 99 6.49 -14.24 1.92
N PRO A 100 6.66 -15.54 1.59
CA PRO A 100 6.16 -16.61 2.45
C PRO A 100 6.79 -16.62 3.85
N ASN A 101 8.09 -16.30 3.95
CA ASN A 101 8.80 -16.20 5.22
C ASN A 101 8.28 -15.04 6.07
N ARG A 102 8.09 -13.88 5.43
CA ARG A 102 7.61 -12.65 6.07
C ARG A 102 6.19 -12.81 6.61
N ASP A 103 5.30 -13.44 5.85
CA ASP A 103 3.90 -13.65 6.24
C ASP A 103 3.78 -14.69 7.35
N THR A 104 4.53 -15.79 7.24
CA THR A 104 4.61 -16.81 8.28
C THR A 104 5.17 -16.22 9.59
N LEU A 105 6.22 -15.39 9.49
CA LEU A 105 6.79 -14.72 10.65
C LEU A 105 5.78 -13.76 11.29
N LEU A 106 5.01 -13.01 10.50
CA LEU A 106 3.98 -12.10 11.02
C LEU A 106 2.94 -12.86 11.85
N ALA A 107 2.36 -13.92 11.27
CA ALA A 107 1.38 -14.76 11.97
C ALA A 107 1.96 -15.34 13.26
N LEU A 108 3.21 -15.79 13.22
CA LEU A 108 3.92 -16.34 14.38
C LEU A 108 4.10 -15.27 15.47
N VAL A 109 4.67 -14.10 15.17
CA VAL A 109 4.95 -13.08 16.19
C VAL A 109 3.68 -12.53 16.83
N HIS A 110 2.57 -12.46 16.09
CA HIS A 110 1.26 -12.14 16.65
C HIS A 110 0.77 -13.22 17.61
N PHE A 111 0.90 -14.50 17.27
CA PHE A 111 0.55 -15.58 18.18
C PHE A 111 1.41 -15.56 19.45
N LEU A 112 2.72 -15.33 19.33
CA LEU A 112 3.63 -15.25 20.47
C LEU A 112 3.33 -14.07 21.39
N ALA A 113 2.90 -12.94 20.81
CA ALA A 113 2.45 -11.80 21.59
C ALA A 113 1.24 -12.15 22.47
N ASP A 114 0.22 -12.82 21.91
CA ASP A 114 -0.95 -13.22 22.69
C ASP A 114 -0.61 -14.17 23.84
N VAL A 115 0.36 -15.08 23.63
CA VAL A 115 0.86 -15.95 24.70
C VAL A 115 1.51 -15.11 25.80
N ALA A 116 2.37 -14.16 25.42
CA ALA A 116 3.08 -13.30 26.37
C ALA A 116 2.15 -12.34 27.12
N GLU A 117 1.08 -11.84 26.50
CA GLU A 117 0.07 -10.97 27.11
C GLU A 117 -0.73 -11.71 28.19
N LEU A 118 -0.88 -13.04 28.08
CA LEU A 118 -1.51 -13.91 29.08
C LEU A 118 -0.53 -14.53 30.09
N ALA A 119 0.69 -13.99 30.20
CA ALA A 119 1.71 -14.41 31.16
C ALA A 119 1.22 -14.57 32.62
N PRO A 120 0.30 -13.73 33.15
CA PRO A 120 -0.23 -13.92 34.50
C PRO A 120 -0.94 -15.27 34.72
N ARG A 121 -1.49 -15.86 33.64
CA ARG A 121 -2.16 -17.17 33.69
C ARG A 121 -1.25 -18.31 33.23
N ASN A 122 -0.62 -18.19 32.07
CA ASN A 122 0.16 -19.28 31.49
C ASN A 122 1.63 -19.32 31.95
N ARG A 123 2.08 -18.36 32.76
CA ARG A 123 3.46 -18.24 33.27
C ARG A 123 4.55 -18.03 32.21
N MET A 124 4.17 -17.69 30.98
CA MET A 124 5.08 -17.48 29.85
C MET A 124 5.25 -15.99 29.56
N SER A 125 6.19 -15.34 30.26
CA SER A 125 6.59 -13.96 29.96
C SER A 125 7.15 -13.84 28.54
N LEU A 126 7.15 -12.62 28.00
CA LEU A 126 7.75 -12.36 26.69
C LEU A 126 9.21 -12.86 26.57
N HIS A 127 9.99 -12.71 27.64
CA HIS A 127 11.36 -13.21 27.69
C HIS A 127 11.40 -14.76 27.62
N ASN A 128 10.52 -15.44 28.37
CA ASN A 128 10.42 -16.90 28.35
C ASN A 128 9.99 -17.41 26.97
N VAL A 129 9.01 -16.77 26.34
CA VAL A 129 8.57 -17.08 24.98
C VAL A 129 9.73 -16.91 23.99
N ALA A 130 10.46 -15.80 24.07
CA ALA A 130 11.60 -15.53 23.20
C ALA A 130 12.73 -16.57 23.36
N MET A 131 13.08 -16.94 24.59
CA MET A 131 14.10 -17.97 24.86
C MET A 131 13.74 -19.32 24.24
N VAL A 132 12.47 -19.71 24.33
CA VAL A 132 11.99 -20.99 23.79
C VAL A 132 11.93 -20.97 22.26
N LEU A 133 11.54 -19.84 21.65
CA LEU A 133 11.36 -19.77 20.20
C LEU A 133 12.65 -19.48 19.42
N ALA A 134 13.55 -18.66 19.96
CA ALA A 134 14.75 -18.20 19.26
C ALA A 134 15.57 -19.35 18.61
N PRO A 135 15.82 -20.49 19.27
CA PRO A 135 16.53 -21.61 18.65
C PRO A 135 15.84 -22.19 17.41
N ASN A 136 14.51 -22.08 17.31
CA ASN A 136 13.73 -22.59 16.19
C ASN A 136 13.64 -21.57 15.03
N LEU A 137 13.93 -20.28 15.27
CA LEU A 137 13.93 -19.22 14.24
C LEU A 137 15.29 -19.06 13.56
N PHE A 138 16.37 -19.19 14.34
CA PHE A 138 17.74 -18.89 13.89
C PHE A 138 18.58 -20.16 13.64
N SER A 139 18.07 -21.34 14.01
CA SER A 139 18.67 -22.66 13.79
C SER A 139 20.20 -22.68 14.03
N PRO A 140 20.67 -22.59 15.28
CA PRO A 140 22.10 -22.52 15.57
C PRO A 140 22.81 -23.78 15.06
N LYS A 141 23.80 -23.59 14.17
CA LYS A 141 24.64 -24.69 13.66
C LYS A 141 25.51 -25.25 14.81
N ARG A 142 25.03 -26.31 15.46
CA ARG A 142 25.74 -27.27 16.35
C ARG A 142 26.41 -26.70 17.63
N ARG A 143 25.79 -26.90 18.80
CA ARG A 143 25.89 -28.06 19.76
C ARG A 143 27.03 -28.06 20.79
N LYS A 144 28.02 -27.16 20.76
CA LYS A 144 28.94 -26.98 21.91
C LYS A 144 28.64 -25.69 22.65
N ALA A 145 28.57 -25.73 23.99
CA ALA A 145 28.40 -24.54 24.82
C ALA A 145 29.72 -23.76 24.90
N THR A 146 30.02 -23.00 23.84
CA THR A 146 31.11 -22.02 23.84
C THR A 146 30.56 -20.64 24.23
N GLU A 147 31.43 -19.76 24.72
CA GLU A 147 31.05 -18.38 25.06
C GLU A 147 30.44 -17.64 23.86
N GLU A 148 31.00 -17.84 22.67
CA GLU A 148 30.46 -17.29 21.43
C GLU A 148 29.03 -17.76 21.15
N ASN A 149 28.75 -19.06 21.35
CA ASN A 149 27.42 -19.62 21.14
C ASN A 149 26.40 -19.11 22.18
N LEU A 150 26.84 -18.85 23.41
CA LEU A 150 26.01 -18.22 24.45
C LEU A 150 25.68 -16.77 24.10
N GLN A 151 26.64 -16.02 23.57
CA GLN A 151 26.42 -14.65 23.10
C GLN A 151 25.42 -14.62 21.94
N VAL A 152 25.57 -15.51 20.96
CA VAL A 152 24.60 -15.64 19.86
C VAL A 152 23.21 -16.02 20.37
N ALA A 153 23.11 -16.93 21.34
CA ALA A 153 21.83 -17.30 21.95
C ALA A 153 21.16 -16.10 22.67
N ARG A 154 21.93 -15.29 23.40
CA ARG A 154 21.42 -14.06 24.04
C ARG A 154 20.98 -13.02 23.01
N ALA A 155 21.75 -12.84 21.94
CA ALA A 155 21.43 -11.91 20.86
C ALA A 155 20.13 -12.34 20.16
N THR A 156 20.03 -13.59 19.71
CA THR A 156 18.84 -14.13 19.03
C THR A 156 17.59 -14.13 19.92
N THR A 157 17.75 -14.37 21.23
CA THR A 157 16.65 -14.22 22.20
C THR A 157 16.17 -12.77 22.27
N THR A 158 17.10 -11.81 22.36
CA THR A 158 16.78 -10.38 22.40
C THR A 158 16.08 -9.93 21.12
N LEU A 159 16.55 -10.41 19.96
CA LEU A 159 15.93 -10.13 18.66
C LEU A 159 14.53 -10.72 18.56
N THR A 160 14.33 -11.96 19.00
CA THR A 160 13.00 -12.59 19.03
C THR A 160 12.05 -11.78 19.90
N ARG A 161 12.51 -11.26 21.04
CA ARG A 161 11.74 -10.35 21.89
C ARG A 161 11.37 -9.05 21.16
N MET A 162 12.32 -8.43 20.43
CA MET A 162 12.05 -7.22 19.66
C MET A 162 11.05 -7.47 18.53
N LEU A 163 11.16 -8.59 17.81
CA LEU A 163 10.23 -8.99 16.76
C LEU A 163 8.79 -9.08 17.28
N VAL A 164 8.60 -9.70 18.45
CA VAL A 164 7.27 -9.86 19.06
C VAL A 164 6.75 -8.53 19.64
N TRP A 165 7.59 -7.77 20.33
CA TRP A 165 7.20 -6.51 20.97
C TRP A 165 6.84 -5.42 19.94
N TYR A 166 7.66 -5.27 18.91
CA TYR A 166 7.52 -4.20 17.90
C TYR A 166 6.80 -4.68 16.62
N ARG A 167 6.08 -5.81 16.68
CA ARG A 167 5.39 -6.43 15.52
C ARG A 167 4.55 -5.45 14.67
N GLN A 168 3.93 -4.45 15.30
CA GLN A 168 3.04 -3.49 14.64
C GLN A 168 3.76 -2.50 13.71
N ILE A 169 5.05 -2.23 13.94
CA ILE A 169 5.82 -1.25 13.16
C ILE A 169 6.82 -1.90 12.21
N LEU A 170 7.23 -3.15 12.49
CA LEU A 170 8.29 -3.83 11.74
C LEU A 170 7.86 -4.26 10.33
N TRP A 171 6.56 -4.35 10.05
CA TRP A 171 6.02 -4.65 8.71
C TRP A 171 5.62 -3.40 7.91
N THR A 172 5.76 -2.22 8.50
CA THR A 172 5.42 -0.97 7.81
C THR A 172 6.54 -0.59 6.84
N ILE A 173 6.19 -0.21 5.61
CA ILE A 173 7.14 0.28 4.61
C ILE A 173 7.52 1.73 4.96
N PRO A 174 8.80 2.04 5.23
CA PRO A 174 9.25 3.43 5.42
C PRO A 174 8.92 4.30 4.21
N SER A 175 8.51 5.56 4.46
CA SER A 175 8.14 6.50 3.39
C SER A 175 9.29 6.79 2.42
N GLN A 176 10.53 6.72 2.89
CA GLN A 176 11.73 6.85 2.06
C GLN A 176 11.90 5.70 1.06
N LEU A 177 11.51 4.48 1.44
CA LEU A 177 11.51 3.35 0.49
C LEU A 177 10.37 3.48 -0.50
N LEU A 178 9.20 3.92 -0.04
CA LEU A 178 8.06 4.14 -0.91
C LEU A 178 8.37 5.19 -2.00
N SER A 179 9.07 6.28 -1.65
CA SER A 179 9.49 7.28 -2.65
C SER A 179 10.50 6.72 -3.65
N GLN A 180 11.45 5.90 -3.20
CA GLN A 180 12.44 5.24 -4.07
C GLN A 180 11.78 4.23 -5.03
N VAL A 181 10.86 3.39 -4.53
CA VAL A 181 10.11 2.44 -5.36
C VAL A 181 9.26 3.17 -6.40
N ARG A 182 8.56 4.23 -5.99
CA ARG A 182 7.81 5.10 -6.91
C ARG A 182 8.72 5.69 -8.00
N MET A 183 9.92 6.14 -7.64
CA MET A 183 10.90 6.67 -8.58
C MET A 183 11.46 5.59 -9.53
N ALA A 184 11.71 4.38 -9.02
CA ALA A 184 12.19 3.26 -9.83
C ALA A 184 11.15 2.82 -10.87
N TYR A 185 9.89 2.69 -10.45
CA TYR A 185 8.78 2.38 -11.35
C TYR A 185 8.58 3.45 -12.43
N ARG A 186 8.68 4.75 -12.05
CA ARG A 186 8.68 5.87 -12.99
C ARG A 186 9.77 5.73 -14.06
N MET A 187 11.01 5.43 -13.64
CA MET A 187 12.13 5.25 -14.56
C MET A 187 11.94 4.06 -15.53
N GLU A 188 11.31 2.97 -15.09
CA GLU A 188 11.03 1.82 -15.96
C GLU A 188 9.95 2.11 -16.99
N LEU A 189 8.89 2.82 -16.58
CA LEU A 189 7.85 3.27 -17.50
C LEU A 189 8.40 4.25 -18.53
N ASP A 190 9.22 5.22 -18.10
CA ASP A 190 9.86 6.17 -19.02
C ASP A 190 10.75 5.44 -20.03
N LYS A 191 11.48 4.40 -19.61
CA LYS A 191 12.27 3.54 -20.51
C LYS A 191 11.39 2.77 -21.50
N LYS A 192 10.23 2.25 -21.07
CA LYS A 192 9.27 1.57 -21.95
C LYS A 192 8.66 2.54 -22.96
N GLN A 193 8.23 3.71 -22.51
CA GLN A 193 7.70 4.78 -23.36
C GLN A 193 8.76 5.31 -24.33
N LEU A 194 10.01 5.49 -23.93
CA LEU A 194 11.09 5.87 -24.85
C LEU A 194 11.32 4.79 -25.92
N LYS A 195 11.22 3.51 -25.58
CA LYS A 195 11.36 2.40 -26.55
C LYS A 195 10.18 2.40 -27.55
N GLU A 196 8.97 2.62 -27.07
CA GLU A 196 7.78 2.74 -27.92
C GLU A 196 7.80 4.01 -28.78
N ASN A 197 8.18 5.14 -28.21
CA ASN A 197 8.32 6.41 -28.92
C ASN A 197 9.49 6.39 -29.91
N LYS A 198 10.57 5.63 -29.67
CA LYS A 198 11.59 5.36 -30.69
C LYS A 198 11.05 4.47 -31.83
N LYS A 199 10.20 3.48 -31.54
CA LYS A 199 9.49 2.70 -32.56
C LYS A 199 8.52 3.56 -33.38
N LYS A 200 7.80 4.49 -32.74
CA LYS A 200 6.87 5.44 -33.39
C LYS A 200 7.60 6.58 -34.13
N LYS A 201 8.68 7.15 -33.58
CA LYS A 201 9.56 8.15 -34.25
C LYS A 201 10.26 7.62 -35.48
N ARG A 202 10.48 6.31 -35.58
CA ARG A 202 10.97 5.68 -36.82
C ARG A 202 9.91 5.66 -37.93
N LYS A 203 8.64 5.94 -37.60
CA LYS A 203 7.51 6.03 -38.54
C LYS A 203 6.98 7.45 -38.77
N GLU A 204 7.20 8.43 -37.89
CA GLU A 204 6.59 9.76 -38.06
C GLU A 204 7.50 10.96 -37.75
N ARG A 205 7.33 12.00 -38.58
CA ARG A 205 7.95 13.33 -38.67
C ARG A 205 7.48 14.27 -37.51
N PRO A 206 7.97 15.53 -37.40
CA PRO A 206 8.30 16.19 -36.12
C PRO A 206 7.12 16.57 -35.22
N SER A 207 7.38 16.58 -33.91
CA SER A 207 6.42 16.58 -32.82
C SER A 207 6.24 17.95 -32.14
N TRP A 208 4.98 18.26 -31.82
CA TRP A 208 4.41 19.40 -31.09
C TRP A 208 5.03 19.77 -29.70
N PHE A 209 6.09 19.10 -29.22
CA PHE A 209 6.72 19.39 -27.92
C PHE A 209 7.76 20.50 -27.99
N ALA A 210 7.35 21.72 -28.33
CA ALA A 210 8.14 22.89 -27.96
C ALA A 210 8.01 23.10 -26.43
N ALA A 211 9.11 23.45 -25.77
CA ALA A 211 9.13 23.74 -24.34
C ALA A 211 8.20 24.92 -24.00
N ARG A 212 7.56 24.88 -22.82
CA ARG A 212 6.84 26.03 -22.25
C ARG A 212 7.80 27.21 -22.11
N ASP A 213 7.49 28.34 -22.76
CA ASP A 213 8.22 29.59 -22.55
C ASP A 213 8.07 30.04 -21.09
N ALA A 214 9.18 30.53 -20.51
CA ALA A 214 9.34 30.83 -19.08
C ALA A 214 8.49 32.02 -18.56
N GLY A 215 7.51 32.51 -19.32
CA GLY A 215 6.69 33.67 -18.98
C GLY A 215 5.34 33.38 -18.30
N ASP A 216 4.96 32.11 -18.16
CA ASP A 216 3.57 31.71 -17.83
C ASP A 216 3.49 30.73 -16.64
N ALA A 217 4.31 30.98 -15.60
CA ALA A 217 4.44 30.08 -14.45
C ALA A 217 3.18 29.98 -13.57
N ASP A 218 2.33 31.01 -13.60
CA ASP A 218 1.14 31.13 -12.75
C ASP A 218 -0.18 30.88 -13.48
N VAL A 219 -0.17 30.41 -14.74
CA VAL A 219 -1.40 30.16 -15.51
C VAL A 219 -1.53 28.69 -15.86
N VAL A 220 -2.65 28.10 -15.43
CA VAL A 220 -3.02 26.72 -15.77
C VAL A 220 -4.14 26.74 -16.80
N ARG A 221 -4.04 25.86 -17.79
CA ARG A 221 -5.07 25.67 -18.82
C ARG A 221 -5.98 24.51 -18.42
N VAL A 222 -7.25 24.81 -18.14
CA VAL A 222 -8.25 23.84 -17.70
C VAL A 222 -9.18 23.49 -18.85
N ARG A 223 -9.31 22.19 -19.15
CA ARG A 223 -10.24 21.68 -20.18
C ARG A 223 -11.62 21.43 -19.56
N VAL A 224 -12.67 21.74 -20.30
CA VAL A 224 -14.04 21.32 -19.96
C VAL A 224 -14.39 20.12 -20.83
N GLU A 225 -14.74 19.01 -20.20
CA GLU A 225 -15.16 17.83 -20.92
C GLU A 225 -16.68 17.84 -21.09
N HIS A 226 -17.12 17.89 -22.36
CA HIS A 226 -18.51 17.89 -22.79
C HIS A 226 -18.64 16.97 -24.01
N ASP A 227 -19.82 16.42 -24.29
CA ASP A 227 -20.09 15.46 -25.38
C ASP A 227 -19.85 16.00 -26.81
N SER A 228 -19.44 17.25 -26.96
CA SER A 228 -19.08 17.84 -28.25
C SER A 228 -17.57 17.72 -28.52
N GLU A 229 -17.19 17.27 -29.72
CA GLU A 229 -15.81 17.00 -30.17
C GLU A 229 -14.81 18.19 -30.11
N GLN A 230 -15.21 19.34 -29.57
CA GLN A 230 -14.36 20.52 -29.35
C GLN A 230 -14.22 20.80 -27.84
N ALA A 231 -13.16 20.28 -27.23
CA ALA A 231 -12.84 20.57 -25.83
C ALA A 231 -12.33 22.01 -25.68
N ALA A 232 -13.16 22.91 -25.14
CA ALA A 232 -12.75 24.26 -24.80
C ALA A 232 -11.74 24.25 -23.65
N THR A 233 -10.71 25.09 -23.76
CA THR A 233 -9.65 25.23 -22.75
C THR A 233 -9.64 26.66 -22.23
N TYR A 234 -9.73 26.82 -20.91
CA TYR A 234 -9.79 28.12 -20.24
C TYR A 234 -8.50 28.35 -19.45
N PRO A 235 -7.81 29.48 -19.65
CA PRO A 235 -6.67 29.86 -18.82
C PRO A 235 -7.16 30.37 -17.47
N VAL A 236 -6.57 29.84 -16.40
CA VAL A 236 -6.89 30.21 -15.01
C VAL A 236 -5.61 30.67 -14.34
N LYS A 237 -5.61 31.90 -13.83
CA LYS A 237 -4.48 32.46 -13.11
C LYS A 237 -4.49 31.96 -11.67
N LEU A 238 -3.40 31.32 -11.27
CA LEU A 238 -3.22 30.78 -9.94
C LEU A 238 -2.72 31.86 -8.98
N SER A 239 -3.22 31.79 -7.76
CA SER A 239 -2.73 32.48 -6.58
C SER A 239 -2.64 31.46 -5.44
N ASP A 240 -1.94 31.79 -4.36
CA ASP A 240 -1.89 30.91 -3.18
C ASP A 240 -3.28 30.70 -2.52
N ALA A 241 -4.30 31.47 -2.89
CA ALA A 241 -5.68 31.31 -2.43
C ALA A 241 -6.58 30.55 -3.43
N THR A 242 -6.09 30.19 -4.62
CA THR A 242 -6.91 29.55 -5.66
C THR A 242 -7.27 28.13 -5.25
N THR A 243 -8.58 27.87 -5.08
CA THR A 243 -9.12 26.57 -4.70
C THR A 243 -9.72 25.85 -5.91
N ALA A 244 -9.85 24.53 -5.84
CA ALA A 244 -10.48 23.76 -6.91
C ALA A 244 -11.91 24.25 -7.19
N GLY A 245 -12.65 24.65 -6.16
CA GLY A 245 -13.98 25.24 -6.30
C GLY A 245 -13.98 26.61 -6.94
N SER A 246 -12.97 27.46 -6.68
CA SER A 246 -12.86 28.75 -7.37
C SER A 246 -12.58 28.56 -8.86
N VAL A 247 -11.76 27.58 -9.23
CA VAL A 247 -11.50 27.21 -10.63
C VAL A 247 -12.78 26.74 -11.32
N VAL A 248 -13.54 25.82 -10.69
CA VAL A 248 -14.83 25.34 -11.24
C VAL A 248 -15.84 26.48 -11.36
N GLY A 249 -15.86 27.40 -10.39
CA GLY A 249 -16.75 28.57 -10.42
C GLY A 249 -16.38 29.61 -11.48
N GLU A 250 -15.10 29.86 -11.72
CA GLU A 250 -14.65 30.72 -12.83
C GLU A 250 -15.06 30.15 -14.19
N LEU A 251 -14.96 28.82 -14.34
CA LEU A 251 -15.41 28.10 -15.54
C LEU A 251 -16.92 28.21 -15.75
N PHE A 252 -17.71 28.03 -14.68
CA PHE A 252 -19.16 28.27 -14.73
C PHE A 252 -19.49 29.67 -15.25
N LEU A 253 -18.87 30.70 -14.69
CA LEU A 253 -19.11 32.09 -15.11
C LEU A 253 -18.69 32.32 -16.57
N ALA A 254 -17.56 31.75 -17.00
CA ALA A 254 -17.09 31.85 -18.38
C ALA A 254 -18.07 31.20 -19.36
N MET A 255 -18.56 30.00 -19.06
CA MET A 255 -19.53 29.27 -19.89
C MET A 255 -20.87 30.01 -20.00
N HIS A 256 -21.40 30.51 -18.88
CA HIS A 256 -22.67 31.26 -18.87
C HIS A 256 -22.54 32.63 -19.55
N PHE A 257 -21.39 33.30 -19.44
CA PHE A 257 -21.13 34.54 -20.17
C PHE A 257 -21.06 34.32 -21.68
N GLU A 258 -20.38 33.26 -22.14
CA GLU A 258 -20.32 32.89 -23.56
C GLU A 258 -21.69 32.52 -24.13
N ALA A 259 -22.51 31.78 -23.38
CA ALA A 259 -23.89 31.46 -23.76
C ALA A 259 -24.72 32.74 -23.93
N ARG A 260 -24.69 33.66 -22.95
CA ARG A 260 -25.43 34.92 -23.01
C ARG A 260 -24.96 35.85 -24.12
N LYS A 261 -23.66 35.86 -24.43
CA LYS A 261 -23.10 36.60 -25.57
C LYS A 261 -23.64 36.05 -26.91
N LYS A 262 -23.73 34.72 -27.06
CA LYS A 262 -24.33 34.08 -28.25
C LYS A 262 -25.81 34.42 -28.38
N ASP A 263 -26.56 34.42 -27.28
CA ASP A 263 -27.97 34.80 -27.28
C ASP A 263 -28.18 36.26 -27.73
N ILE A 264 -27.36 37.20 -27.24
CA ILE A 264 -27.42 38.62 -27.66
C ILE A 264 -27.13 38.78 -29.16
N VAL A 265 -26.14 38.05 -29.69
CA VAL A 265 -25.79 38.07 -31.12
C VAL A 265 -26.89 37.45 -31.99
N ASN A 266 -27.58 36.43 -31.46
CA ASN A 266 -28.63 35.70 -32.18
C ASN A 266 -30.03 36.32 -32.05
N ALA A 267 -30.24 37.25 -31.10
CA ALA A 267 -31.53 37.90 -30.82
C ALA A 267 -32.18 38.64 -32.01
N GLY A 268 -31.48 38.79 -33.14
CA GLY A 268 -32.00 39.38 -34.38
C GLY A 268 -32.39 38.38 -35.48
N ARG A 269 -32.30 37.06 -35.27
CA ARG A 269 -32.62 36.05 -36.30
C ARG A 269 -33.98 35.37 -36.01
N PRO A 270 -34.91 35.26 -37.00
CA PRO A 270 -36.27 34.75 -36.77
C PRO A 270 -36.40 33.27 -36.39
N SER A 271 -35.30 32.53 -36.22
CA SER A 271 -35.31 31.06 -36.05
C SER A 271 -34.29 30.52 -35.04
N SER A 272 -33.70 31.37 -34.18
CA SER A 272 -32.79 30.89 -33.14
C SER A 272 -33.56 30.62 -31.84
N GLU A 273 -33.65 29.35 -31.43
CA GLU A 273 -34.00 29.01 -30.06
C GLU A 273 -32.93 29.58 -29.11
N PRO A 274 -33.32 30.21 -27.98
CA PRO A 274 -32.36 30.63 -26.97
C PRO A 274 -31.61 29.43 -26.39
N SER A 275 -30.36 29.64 -25.98
CA SER A 275 -29.56 28.64 -25.28
C SER A 275 -30.35 28.06 -24.09
N ARG A 276 -30.33 26.73 -23.89
CA ARG A 276 -30.97 26.02 -22.75
C ARG A 276 -30.29 26.31 -21.40
N ALA A 277 -30.07 27.57 -21.04
CA ALA A 277 -29.71 27.94 -19.68
C ALA A 277 -30.97 27.91 -18.83
N HIS A 278 -31.14 26.88 -18.01
CA HIS A 278 -32.29 26.80 -17.11
C HIS A 278 -32.14 27.87 -16.02
N PRO A 279 -33.22 28.57 -15.62
CA PRO A 279 -33.16 29.58 -14.57
C PRO A 279 -32.73 29.05 -13.19
N GLU A 280 -32.58 27.73 -13.03
CA GLU A 280 -32.08 27.05 -11.82
C GLU A 280 -30.57 26.71 -11.85
N ASP A 281 -29.85 27.03 -12.94
CA ASP A 281 -28.40 26.87 -13.04
C ASP A 281 -27.68 27.94 -12.20
N THR A 282 -27.65 27.72 -10.88
CA THR A 282 -26.88 28.54 -9.93
C THR A 282 -25.46 27.99 -9.79
N LEU A 283 -24.51 28.84 -9.39
CA LEU A 283 -23.15 28.38 -9.05
C LEU A 283 -23.17 27.27 -7.97
N ALA A 284 -24.12 27.34 -7.04
CA ALA A 284 -24.29 26.35 -5.99
C ALA A 284 -24.69 24.98 -6.54
N THR A 285 -25.65 24.92 -7.47
CA THR A 285 -26.06 23.67 -8.13
C THR A 285 -24.96 23.16 -9.06
N PHE A 286 -24.23 24.04 -9.74
CA PHE A 286 -23.10 23.66 -10.59
C PHE A 286 -21.95 23.01 -9.79
N LEU A 287 -21.56 23.59 -8.65
CA LEU A 287 -20.53 23.03 -7.77
C LEU A 287 -20.94 21.69 -7.14
N GLN A 288 -22.23 21.38 -7.05
CA GLN A 288 -22.69 20.06 -6.58
C GLN A 288 -22.50 18.97 -7.64
N GLN A 289 -22.44 19.34 -8.91
CA GLN A 289 -22.41 18.40 -10.05
C GLN A 289 -21.05 18.37 -10.77
N HIS A 290 -20.18 19.35 -10.55
CA HIS A 290 -18.91 19.47 -11.27
C HIS A 290 -17.71 19.50 -10.33
N TRP A 291 -16.63 18.82 -10.74
CA TRP A 291 -15.38 18.77 -10.00
C TRP A 291 -14.17 18.98 -10.90
N LEU A 292 -13.11 19.52 -10.31
CA LEU A 292 -11.80 19.65 -10.94
C LEU A 292 -11.01 18.34 -10.78
N TYR A 293 -10.38 17.91 -11.86
CA TYR A 293 -9.53 16.75 -11.95
C TYR A 293 -8.11 17.15 -12.27
N GLU A 294 -7.19 16.63 -11.47
CA GLU A 294 -5.77 16.54 -11.77
C GLU A 294 -5.58 15.27 -12.64
N VAL A 295 -5.10 15.46 -13.86
CA VAL A 295 -5.00 14.41 -14.88
C VAL A 295 -3.55 14.28 -15.34
N GLY A 296 -3.05 13.06 -15.48
CA GLY A 296 -1.68 12.83 -15.91
C GLY A 296 -0.69 13.06 -14.75
N GLY A 297 0.57 13.38 -15.06
CA GLY A 297 1.59 13.52 -14.02
C GLY A 297 1.78 12.27 -13.13
N TYR A 298 1.60 11.08 -13.71
CA TYR A 298 1.79 9.77 -13.06
C TYR A 298 0.74 9.35 -11.99
N ILE A 299 -0.41 10.04 -11.89
CA ILE A 299 -1.52 9.65 -10.99
C ILE A 299 -2.80 9.20 -11.71
N GLY A 300 -2.79 9.21 -13.05
CA GLY A 300 -3.99 8.90 -13.84
C GLY A 300 -5.01 10.03 -13.75
N TRP A 301 -6.06 9.82 -12.95
CA TRP A 301 -7.12 10.80 -12.70
C TRP A 301 -7.35 10.92 -11.20
N ARG A 302 -7.32 12.15 -10.68
CA ARG A 302 -7.65 12.44 -9.29
C ARG A 302 -8.65 13.59 -9.21
N ARG A 303 -9.82 13.31 -8.64
CA ARG A 303 -10.80 14.34 -8.28
C ARG A 303 -10.27 15.17 -7.12
N LEU A 304 -10.39 16.49 -7.21
CA LEU A 304 -10.05 17.41 -6.14
C LEU A 304 -11.32 17.88 -5.43
N GLU A 305 -11.28 17.87 -4.10
CA GLU A 305 -12.31 18.50 -3.28
C GLU A 305 -12.28 20.02 -3.48
N HIS A 306 -13.43 20.68 -3.46
CA HIS A 306 -13.55 22.12 -3.79
C HIS A 306 -12.67 23.04 -2.93
N GLY A 307 -12.36 22.65 -1.69
CA GLY A 307 -11.45 23.39 -0.81
C GLY A 307 -9.96 23.19 -1.09
N THR A 308 -9.59 22.34 -2.05
CA THR A 308 -8.18 21.99 -2.32
C THR A 308 -7.43 23.15 -2.96
N ASN A 309 -6.25 23.46 -2.44
CA ASN A 309 -5.37 24.49 -3.00
C ASN A 309 -4.70 24.00 -4.30
N VAL A 310 -5.02 24.64 -5.43
CA VAL A 310 -4.58 24.20 -6.76
C VAL A 310 -3.10 24.51 -6.99
N ALA A 311 -2.59 25.63 -6.46
CA ALA A 311 -1.18 26.00 -6.57
C ALA A 311 -0.27 25.00 -5.84
N ALA A 312 -0.69 24.51 -4.67
CA ALA A 312 0.02 23.46 -3.94
C ALA A 312 0.09 22.16 -4.75
N VAL A 313 -1.02 21.75 -5.36
CA VAL A 313 -1.07 20.56 -6.22
C VAL A 313 -0.20 20.73 -7.46
N CYS A 314 -0.15 21.92 -8.08
CA CYS A 314 0.76 22.21 -9.20
C CYS A 314 2.24 22.09 -8.81
N ARG A 315 2.61 22.47 -7.57
CA ARG A 315 3.99 22.31 -7.08
C ARG A 315 4.36 20.84 -6.88
N GLU A 316 3.42 20.02 -6.43
CA GLU A 316 3.60 18.57 -6.29
C GLU A 316 3.59 17.84 -7.63
N ASN A 317 2.82 18.35 -8.61
CA ASN A 317 2.66 17.76 -9.93
C ASN A 317 2.67 18.82 -11.06
N PRO A 318 3.85 19.33 -11.44
CA PRO A 318 3.97 20.39 -12.44
C PRO A 318 3.64 19.95 -13.87
N LEU A 319 3.44 18.64 -14.09
CA LEU A 319 3.10 18.04 -15.38
C LEU A 319 1.63 17.61 -15.46
N ALA A 320 0.82 17.95 -14.45
CA ALA A 320 -0.62 17.69 -14.47
C ALA A 320 -1.31 18.50 -15.59
N ASP A 321 -2.15 17.83 -16.35
CA ASP A 321 -3.26 18.41 -17.08
C ASP A 321 -4.45 18.61 -16.13
N TRP A 322 -5.31 19.57 -16.44
CA TRP A 322 -6.42 19.97 -15.57
C TRP A 322 -7.72 19.90 -16.34
N THR A 323 -8.71 19.21 -15.78
CA THR A 323 -9.99 18.99 -16.46
C THR A 323 -11.16 19.16 -15.48
N VAL A 324 -12.21 19.87 -15.88
CA VAL A 324 -13.48 19.89 -15.14
C VAL A 324 -14.46 18.91 -15.77
N ARG A 325 -15.07 18.07 -14.93
CA ARG A 325 -16.04 17.05 -15.34
C ARG A 325 -17.33 17.16 -14.53
N CYS A 326 -18.44 16.85 -15.21
CA CYS A 326 -19.75 16.70 -14.59
C CYS A 326 -20.00 15.28 -14.09
N HIS A 327 -20.73 15.14 -12.99
CA HIS A 327 -21.19 13.88 -12.41
C HIS A 327 -22.68 13.98 -12.09
N HIS A 328 -23.52 13.56 -13.04
CA HIS A 328 -24.97 13.48 -12.83
C HIS A 328 -25.34 12.16 -12.13
N PRO A 329 -26.08 12.18 -11.01
CA PRO A 329 -26.49 10.96 -10.30
C PRO A 329 -27.48 10.05 -11.06
N GLN A 330 -27.99 10.44 -12.24
CA GLN A 330 -28.92 9.63 -13.04
C GLN A 330 -28.69 9.87 -14.54
N ALA A 331 -27.95 8.98 -15.19
CA ALA A 331 -27.95 8.85 -16.66
C ALA A 331 -28.33 7.42 -17.04
N PRO A 332 -29.21 7.20 -18.04
CA PRO A 332 -29.63 5.87 -18.46
C PRO A 332 -28.43 5.05 -18.98
N ALA A 333 -28.53 3.72 -18.85
CA ALA A 333 -27.46 2.74 -18.91
C ALA A 333 -26.57 2.68 -20.19
N GLY A 334 -26.75 3.59 -21.16
CA GLY A 334 -25.88 3.78 -22.31
C GLY A 334 -24.76 4.82 -22.11
N VAL A 335 -24.80 5.63 -21.06
CA VAL A 335 -23.84 6.74 -20.80
C VAL A 335 -22.98 6.45 -19.56
N ARG A 336 -22.53 5.20 -19.39
CA ARG A 336 -21.43 4.92 -18.46
C ARG A 336 -20.13 5.17 -19.20
N HIS A 337 -19.54 6.35 -19.00
CA HIS A 337 -18.12 6.51 -19.31
C HIS A 337 -17.37 5.42 -18.56
N ARG A 338 -16.65 4.57 -19.31
CA ARG A 338 -15.77 3.55 -18.74
C ARG A 338 -14.79 4.26 -17.82
N GLU A 339 -14.93 4.05 -16.51
CA GLU A 339 -13.76 4.11 -15.64
C GLU A 339 -12.75 3.13 -16.23
N PRO A 340 -11.52 3.55 -16.55
CA PRO A 340 -10.48 2.60 -16.91
C PRO A 340 -10.25 1.75 -15.67
N SER A 341 -10.57 0.47 -15.80
CA SER A 341 -10.43 -0.55 -14.78
C SER A 341 -9.06 -0.45 -14.11
N SER A 342 -9.06 -0.14 -12.82
CA SER A 342 -7.93 -0.32 -11.93
C SER A 342 -7.83 -1.81 -11.59
N ASP A 343 -7.14 -2.56 -12.43
CA ASP A 343 -6.53 -3.84 -12.09
C ASP A 343 -5.37 -4.12 -13.07
N PRO A 344 -4.32 -4.83 -12.62
CA PRO A 344 -2.92 -4.36 -12.67
C PRO A 344 -2.16 -4.52 -13.99
#